data_AF-A6W8V2-F1
#
_entry.id   AF-A6W8V2-F1
#
_cell.length_a   1.000
_cell.length_b   1.000
_cell.length_c   1.000
_cell.angle_alpha   90.00
_cell.angle_beta   90.00
_cell.angle_gamma   90.00
#
_symmetry.space_group_name_H-M   'P 1'
#
loop_
_entity.id
_entity.type
_entity.pdbx_description
1 polymer ?
#
loop_
_entity_poly.entity_id
_entity_poly.type
_entity_poly.pdbx_seq_one_letter_code
_entity_poly.pdbx_strand_id
1 'polypeptide(L)'
;MTDQPTATGDTSDGFHTFDELYEFRLLLHAHAVRTWLAEMIPVVRSWRHHDGEPCFGGGWFIVTAQLPTGQVSNHYPAADWALFDPVPDVVCAPEWDGHGTADVAHRLRTALTEMSS
;
A
#
# COMPACT_ATOMS: atom_id res chain seq x y z
N MET A 1 18.95 27.43 2.58
CA MET A 1 18.01 26.30 2.63
C MET A 1 16.74 26.86 3.25
N THR A 2 15.73 27.16 2.44
CA THR A 2 14.45 27.66 2.97
C THR A 2 13.72 26.49 3.58
N ASP A 3 13.50 26.56 4.89
CA ASP A 3 12.72 25.60 5.65
C ASP A 3 11.26 25.71 5.18
N GLN A 4 10.86 24.88 4.24
CA GLN A 4 9.44 24.78 3.88
C GLN A 4 8.75 24.00 4.99
N PRO A 5 7.68 24.53 5.60
CA PRO A 5 6.93 23.79 6.59
C PRO A 5 6.44 22.47 5.96
N THR A 6 6.78 21.36 6.60
CA THR A 6 6.24 20.05 6.24
C THR A 6 4.76 20.03 6.53
N ALA A 7 3.95 19.65 5.54
CA ALA A 7 2.52 19.49 5.71
C ALA A 7 2.21 18.47 6.83
N THR A 8 1.20 18.78 7.64
CA THR A 8 0.67 17.90 8.69
C THR A 8 -0.57 17.14 8.19
N GLY A 9 -1.06 16.18 8.97
CA GLY A 9 -2.32 15.48 8.72
C GLY A 9 -3.52 16.41 8.54
N ASP A 10 -3.56 17.53 9.27
CA ASP A 10 -4.59 18.57 9.19
C ASP A 10 -4.55 19.38 7.88
N THR A 11 -3.51 19.22 7.05
CA THR A 11 -3.42 19.93 5.76
C THR A 11 -4.60 19.51 4.89
N SER A 12 -5.36 20.49 4.40
CA SER A 12 -6.59 20.24 3.65
C SER A 12 -6.52 20.80 2.23
N ASP A 13 -7.17 20.08 1.30
CA ASP A 13 -7.42 20.55 -0.07
C ASP A 13 -8.74 21.36 -0.19
N GLY A 14 -9.41 21.63 0.94
CA GLY A 14 -10.71 22.30 1.02
C GLY A 14 -11.91 21.35 1.10
N PHE A 15 -11.71 20.06 0.83
CA PHE A 15 -12.73 19.01 0.93
C PHE A 15 -12.34 17.93 1.94
N HIS A 16 -11.07 17.55 1.96
CA HIS A 16 -10.52 16.54 2.85
C HIS A 16 -9.22 17.00 3.50
N THR A 17 -8.91 16.46 4.67
CA THR A 17 -7.57 16.54 5.27
C THR A 17 -6.67 15.42 4.73
N PHE A 18 -5.35 15.55 4.89
CA PHE A 18 -4.43 14.47 4.53
C PHE A 18 -4.69 13.21 5.35
N ASP A 19 -5.02 13.33 6.64
CA ASP A 19 -5.38 12.19 7.47
C ASP A 19 -6.61 11.45 6.93
N GLU A 20 -7.66 12.18 6.52
CA GLU A 20 -8.85 11.59 5.89
C GLU A 20 -8.51 10.88 4.57
N LEU A 21 -7.69 11.51 3.72
CA LEU A 21 -7.26 10.90 2.45
C LEU A 21 -6.39 9.64 2.67
N TYR A 22 -5.54 9.64 3.69
CA TYR A 22 -4.73 8.47 4.04
C TYR A 22 -5.58 7.34 4.63
N GLU A 23 -6.60 7.66 5.44
CA GLU A 23 -7.57 6.70 5.95
C GLU A 23 -8.37 6.08 4.79
N PHE A 24 -8.87 6.88 3.84
CA PHE A 24 -9.57 6.36 2.67
C PHE A 24 -8.67 5.45 1.83
N ARG A 25 -7.42 5.84 1.60
CA ARG A 25 -6.45 5.00 0.88
C ARG A 25 -6.24 3.66 1.57
N LEU A 26 -6.08 3.66 2.90
CA LEU A 26 -5.96 2.43 3.70
C LEU A 26 -7.20 1.54 3.52
N LEU A 27 -8.40 2.08 3.73
CA LEU A 27 -9.64 1.31 3.69
C LEU A 27 -9.95 0.78 2.29
N LEU A 28 -9.73 1.60 1.25
CA LEU A 28 -9.90 1.19 -0.14
C LEU A 28 -8.89 0.11 -0.54
N HIS A 29 -7.63 0.22 -0.09
CA HIS A 29 -6.63 -0.82 -0.35
C HIS A 29 -6.99 -2.13 0.36
N ALA A 30 -7.40 -2.07 1.64
CA ALA A 30 -7.86 -3.25 2.36
C ALA A 30 -9.06 -3.92 1.68
N HIS A 31 -9.98 -3.15 1.09
CA HIS A 31 -11.08 -3.70 0.28
C HIS A 31 -10.58 -4.30 -1.05
N ALA A 32 -9.72 -3.61 -1.78
CA ALA A 32 -9.19 -4.07 -3.07
C ALA A 32 -8.44 -5.41 -2.93
N VAL A 33 -7.66 -5.54 -1.86
CA VAL A 33 -6.92 -6.76 -1.54
C VAL A 33 -7.83 -7.98 -1.38
N ARG A 34 -9.05 -7.82 -0.87
CA ARG A 34 -10.02 -8.94 -0.78
C ARG A 34 -10.38 -9.47 -2.16
N THR A 35 -10.59 -8.59 -3.12
CA THR A 35 -10.86 -8.96 -4.52
C THR A 35 -9.63 -9.59 -5.16
N TRP A 36 -8.44 -9.01 -4.97
CA TRP A 36 -7.20 -9.59 -5.51
C TRP A 36 -6.94 -11.00 -5.00
N LEU A 37 -7.14 -11.26 -3.70
CA LEU A 37 -7.04 -12.62 -3.15
C LEU A 37 -8.07 -13.57 -3.79
N ALA A 38 -9.30 -13.12 -4.01
CA ALA A 38 -10.34 -13.91 -4.67
C ALA A 38 -10.01 -14.22 -6.15
N GLU A 39 -9.30 -13.31 -6.82
CA GLU A 39 -8.81 -13.46 -8.19
C GLU A 39 -7.46 -14.16 -8.28
N MET A 40 -6.96 -14.71 -7.17
CA MET A 40 -5.66 -15.40 -7.09
C MET A 40 -4.46 -14.52 -7.45
N ILE A 41 -4.61 -13.19 -7.36
CA ILE A 41 -3.50 -12.25 -7.43
C ILE A 41 -2.67 -12.42 -6.15
N PRO A 42 -1.35 -12.63 -6.25
CA PRO A 42 -0.51 -12.78 -5.06
C PRO A 42 -0.51 -11.49 -4.24
N VAL A 43 -0.98 -11.58 -3.00
CA VAL A 43 -0.88 -10.52 -2.00
C VAL A 43 -0.29 -11.10 -0.73
N VAL A 44 0.67 -10.40 -0.13
CA VAL A 44 1.28 -10.76 1.16
C VAL A 44 1.42 -9.52 2.05
N ARG A 45 1.52 -9.74 3.36
CA ARG A 45 1.90 -8.69 4.32
C ARG A 45 3.08 -9.12 5.18
N SER A 46 3.88 -8.15 5.60
CA SER A 46 5.12 -8.40 6.34
C SER A 46 5.46 -7.25 7.28
N TRP A 47 6.03 -7.57 8.43
CA TRP A 47 6.64 -6.60 9.35
C TRP A 47 8.05 -6.16 8.92
N ARG A 48 8.64 -6.86 7.95
CA ARG A 48 10.01 -6.64 7.47
C ARG A 48 10.04 -6.40 5.97
N HIS A 49 10.95 -5.54 5.53
CA HIS A 49 11.31 -5.41 4.12
C HIS A 49 12.04 -6.67 3.62
N HIS A 50 12.38 -6.69 2.32
CA HIS A 50 13.01 -7.87 1.70
C HIS A 50 14.37 -8.24 2.28
N ASP A 51 15.12 -7.24 2.76
CA ASP A 51 16.43 -7.38 3.40
C ASP A 51 16.34 -7.90 4.85
N GLY A 52 15.12 -8.10 5.36
CA GLY A 52 14.87 -8.54 6.72
C GLY A 52 14.84 -7.41 7.76
N GLU A 53 15.08 -6.17 7.38
CA GLU A 53 14.97 -5.05 8.31
C GLU A 53 13.50 -4.75 8.66
N PRO A 54 13.18 -4.43 9.94
CA PRO A 54 11.84 -4.00 10.31
C PRO A 54 11.42 -2.76 9.52
N CYS A 55 10.17 -2.73 9.05
CA CYS A 55 9.68 -1.57 8.31
C CYS A 55 9.81 -0.29 9.15
N PHE A 56 10.62 0.66 8.65
CA PHE A 56 10.94 1.93 9.30
C PHE A 56 11.48 1.81 10.74
N GLY A 57 12.21 0.73 11.03
CA GLY A 57 12.73 0.46 12.39
C GLY A 57 11.70 -0.15 13.34
N GLY A 58 10.50 -0.48 12.87
CA GLY A 58 9.44 -1.16 13.62
C GLY A 58 8.18 -0.32 13.80
N GLY A 59 7.10 -0.98 14.23
CA GLY A 59 5.77 -0.35 14.39
C GLY A 59 4.99 -0.16 13.09
N TRP A 60 5.54 -0.60 11.96
CA TRP A 60 4.93 -0.54 10.64
C TRP A 60 4.98 -1.91 9.97
N PHE A 61 4.07 -2.13 9.03
CA PHE A 61 4.10 -3.27 8.12
C PHE A 61 3.91 -2.81 6.68
N ILE A 62 4.23 -3.69 5.75
CA ILE A 62 4.01 -3.51 4.31
C ILE A 62 3.00 -4.54 3.81
N VAL A 63 2.15 -4.12 2.89
CA VAL A 63 1.28 -5.00 2.09
C VAL A 63 1.73 -4.87 0.64
N THR A 64 2.02 -6.01 0.01
CA THR A 64 2.50 -6.08 -1.37
C THR A 64 1.58 -6.97 -2.20
N ALA A 65 1.04 -6.42 -3.29
CA ALA A 65 0.33 -7.15 -4.32
C ALA A 65 1.17 -7.24 -5.59
N GLN A 66 1.24 -8.43 -6.20
CA GLN A 66 1.89 -8.63 -7.50
C GLN A 66 0.82 -8.72 -8.58
N LEU A 67 0.40 -7.57 -9.12
CA LEU A 67 -0.55 -7.53 -10.22
C LEU A 67 0.12 -8.02 -11.53
N PRO A 68 -0.65 -8.48 -12.53
CA PRO A 68 -0.13 -8.71 -13.88
C PRO A 68 0.55 -7.48 -14.48
N THR A 69 0.08 -6.28 -14.10
CA THR A 69 0.62 -4.99 -14.56
C THR A 69 1.86 -4.55 -13.79
N GLY A 70 2.19 -5.17 -12.66
CA GLY A 70 3.36 -4.87 -11.83
C GLY A 70 3.06 -4.85 -10.33
N GLN A 71 4.10 -4.64 -9.52
CA GLN A 71 3.98 -4.62 -8.06
C GLN A 71 3.22 -3.38 -7.56
N VAL A 72 2.40 -3.51 -6.54
CA VAL A 72 1.83 -2.40 -5.78
C VAL A 72 2.11 -2.66 -4.31
N SER A 73 2.68 -1.68 -3.61
CA SER A 73 2.99 -1.83 -2.20
C SER A 73 2.70 -0.57 -1.41
N ASN A 74 2.28 -0.72 -0.16
CA ASN A 74 2.04 0.38 0.78
C ASN A 74 2.43 -0.04 2.20
N HIS A 75 2.92 0.92 2.98
CA HIS A 75 3.19 0.75 4.41
C HIS A 75 2.06 1.32 5.27
N TYR A 76 1.81 0.65 6.40
CA TYR A 76 0.77 1.00 7.36
C TYR A 76 1.27 0.84 8.81
N PRO A 77 0.75 1.63 9.76
CA PRO A 77 1.10 1.47 11.17
C PRO A 77 0.50 0.18 11.74
N ALA A 78 1.13 -0.39 12.75
CA ALA A 78 0.75 -1.68 13.34
C ALA A 78 -0.72 -1.79 13.79
N ALA A 79 -1.36 -0.66 14.14
CA ALA A 79 -2.76 -0.61 14.55
C ALA A 79 -3.72 -1.11 13.45
N ASP A 80 -3.33 -0.99 12.18
CA ASP A 80 -4.17 -1.32 11.02
C ASP A 80 -3.96 -2.76 10.53
N TRP A 81 -3.09 -3.54 11.18
CA TRP A 81 -2.73 -4.89 10.74
C TRP A 81 -3.94 -5.77 10.46
N ALA A 82 -4.92 -5.77 11.37
CA ALA A 82 -6.11 -6.61 11.29
C ALA A 82 -7.05 -6.26 10.11
N LEU A 83 -6.98 -5.03 9.56
CA LEU A 83 -7.81 -4.64 8.42
C LEU A 83 -7.51 -5.47 7.16
N PHE A 84 -6.28 -5.99 7.07
CA PHE A 84 -5.81 -6.80 5.94
C PHE A 84 -6.08 -8.30 6.09
N ASP A 85 -6.85 -8.76 7.08
CA ASP A 85 -7.22 -10.19 7.12
C ASP A 85 -8.16 -10.55 5.94
N PRO A 86 -7.90 -11.64 5.18
CA PRO A 86 -7.00 -12.77 5.50
C PRO A 86 -5.68 -12.83 4.70
N VAL A 87 -5.03 -11.68 4.42
CA VAL A 87 -3.76 -11.65 3.66
C VAL A 87 -2.70 -12.54 4.33
N PRO A 88 -2.02 -13.43 3.58
CA PRO A 88 -0.93 -14.24 4.10
C PRO A 88 0.24 -13.42 4.68
N ASP A 89 0.69 -13.84 5.86
CA ASP A 89 1.88 -13.31 6.51
C ASP A 89 3.13 -13.97 5.94
N VAL A 90 4.16 -13.16 5.65
CA VAL A 90 5.49 -13.65 5.26
C VAL A 90 6.57 -13.07 6.17
N VAL A 91 7.72 -13.74 6.26
CA VAL A 91 8.84 -13.30 7.11
C VAL A 91 9.43 -11.98 6.61
N CYS A 92 9.64 -11.88 5.29
CA CYS A 92 10.14 -10.70 4.60
C CYS A 92 9.25 -10.41 3.41
N ALA A 93 9.01 -9.12 3.13
CA ALA A 93 8.30 -8.72 1.93
C ALA A 93 9.07 -9.12 0.65
N PRO A 94 8.40 -9.24 -0.51
CA PRO A 94 9.08 -9.38 -1.79
C PRO A 94 10.05 -8.21 -2.04
N GLU A 95 11.09 -8.46 -2.85
CA GLU A 95 12.02 -7.41 -3.27
C GLU A 95 11.27 -6.28 -4.00
N TRP A 96 11.64 -5.04 -3.67
CA TRP A 96 11.03 -3.86 -4.26
C TRP A 96 11.50 -3.71 -5.71
N ASP A 97 10.56 -3.60 -6.64
CA ASP A 97 10.86 -3.53 -8.07
C ASP A 97 11.26 -2.12 -8.56
N GLY A 98 11.49 -1.18 -7.64
CA GLY A 98 11.89 0.20 -7.95
C GLY A 98 10.73 1.15 -8.29
N HIS A 99 9.47 0.74 -8.12
CA HIS A 99 8.31 1.55 -8.48
C HIS A 99 8.17 2.85 -7.68
N GLY A 100 7.83 3.93 -8.39
CA GLY A 100 7.32 5.18 -7.81
C GLY A 100 5.80 5.25 -7.80
N THR A 101 5.27 6.37 -7.31
CA THR A 101 3.81 6.63 -7.27
C THR A 101 3.17 6.67 -8.65
N ALA A 102 3.89 7.20 -9.65
CA ALA A 102 3.42 7.24 -11.03
C ALA A 102 3.26 5.84 -11.64
N ASP A 103 4.19 4.93 -11.33
CA ASP A 103 4.13 3.54 -11.77
C ASP A 103 2.93 2.83 -11.14
N VAL A 104 2.72 2.97 -9.83
CA VAL A 104 1.56 2.39 -9.14
C VAL A 104 0.25 2.91 -9.75
N ALA A 105 0.14 4.22 -9.99
CA ALA A 105 -1.04 4.80 -10.61
C ALA A 105 -1.27 4.27 -12.04
N HIS A 106 -0.20 4.09 -12.82
CA HIS A 106 -0.29 3.49 -14.14
C HIS A 106 -0.76 2.02 -14.07
N ARG A 107 -0.14 1.21 -13.21
CA ARG A 107 -0.45 -0.22 -13.00
C ARG A 107 -1.91 -0.45 -12.62
N LEU A 108 -2.42 0.36 -11.70
CA LEU A 108 -3.82 0.31 -11.26
C LEU A 108 -4.79 0.73 -12.37
N ARG A 109 -4.47 1.79 -13.13
CA ARG A 109 -5.29 2.20 -14.29
C ARG A 109 -5.36 1.09 -15.33
N THR A 110 -4.23 0.49 -15.68
CA THR A 110 -4.17 -0.60 -16.66
C THR A 110 -4.98 -1.81 -16.19
N ALA A 111 -4.83 -2.20 -14.91
CA ALA A 111 -5.59 -3.31 -14.34
C ALA A 111 -7.11 -3.08 -14.42
N LEU A 112 -7.59 -1.88 -14.10
CA LEU A 112 -9.02 -1.54 -14.19
C LEU A 112 -9.57 -1.61 -15.63
N THR A 113 -8.75 -1.31 -16.64
CA THR A 113 -9.16 -1.40 -18.05
C THR A 113 -9.14 -2.82 -18.59
N GLU A 114 -8.20 -3.65 -18.15
CA GLU A 114 -8.05 -5.03 -18.62
C GLU A 114 -9.06 -5.99 -17.96
N MET A 115 -9.50 -5.70 -16.74
CA MET A 115 -10.56 -6.46 -16.04
C MET A 115 -11.96 -6.29 -16.64
N SER A 116 -12.13 -5.37 -17.59
CA SER A 116 -13.42 -5.08 -18.25
C SER A 116 -13.60 -5.78 -19.61
N SER A 117 -12.68 -6.69 -19.98
CA SER A 117 -12.70 -7.41 -21.28
C SER A 117 -13.03 -8.89 -21.14
#